data_AF-A0A2J9V0V7-F1
#
_entry.id   AF-A0A2J9V0V7-F1
#
_cell.length_a   1.000
_cell.length_b   1.000
_cell.length_c   1.000
_cell.angle_alpha   90.00
_cell.angle_beta   90.00
_cell.angle_gamma   90.00
#
_symmetry.space_group_name_H-M   'P 1'
#
loop_
_entity.id
_entity.type
_entity.pdbx_description
1 polymer ?
#
loop_
_entity_poly.entity_id
_entity_poly.type
_entity_poly.pdbx_seq_one_letter_code
_entity_poly.pdbx_strand_id
1 'polypeptide(L)'
;MSKARLPFSIDCQDKDLTVFELNIAEHHPELKQLKSGVKPSYEHAQFHELSINFKDLPGNSKPYCIFAMNLFGLDDIEEYYWECQTLLERPISQLVKNDKLELGVRTAMQRIMNTIEFRHPYDNEVTSMTRELMELVEHCCYAWDNWLLTVLKAQLRNEEAMFTPELLTEIIDKCSYVVDQLVLLSKLSVMNTGEFEELRPNQKYALLAKSLLQFYQEKIADHVQNLVDEIQSDLFTTMGYEKLLKVETKRYVDMVLYHEIARRSAELEMDHTGIKYEREVELKSPNAFIYTRLHGGYKANDIRATYRWLFIKAWLYSWLQVNPVSANKAAEEIAKDERFFYLDKVTRKVAKDGIAESDDECHARRQKQLNSEFSKWKKYEGQFAYISDSLFSKSKNAYEKSQQSK
;
A
#
# COMPACT_ATOMS: atom_id res chain seq x y z
N MET A 1 -36.62 42.86 2.23
CA MET A 1 -36.75 41.48 2.73
C MET A 1 -35.50 40.71 2.33
N SER A 2 -34.61 40.39 3.27
CA SER A 2 -33.45 39.55 2.96
C SER A 2 -33.95 38.14 2.64
N LYS A 3 -33.60 37.61 1.47
CA LYS A 3 -33.78 36.18 1.19
C LYS A 3 -33.05 35.43 2.30
N ALA A 4 -33.77 34.68 3.12
CA ALA A 4 -33.15 33.72 4.04
C ALA A 4 -32.17 32.89 3.22
N ARG A 5 -30.89 32.89 3.60
CA ARG A 5 -29.87 32.14 2.87
C ARG A 5 -30.27 30.67 2.95
N LEU A 6 -30.58 30.07 1.80
CA LEU A 6 -30.88 28.65 1.72
C LEU A 6 -29.72 27.84 2.33
N PRO A 7 -30.01 26.75 3.05
CA PRO A 7 -28.99 25.85 3.54
C PRO A 7 -28.06 25.40 2.41
N PHE A 8 -26.80 25.16 2.76
CA PHE A 8 -25.88 24.53 1.83
C PHE A 8 -26.32 23.08 1.62
N SER A 9 -26.33 22.64 0.37
CA SER A 9 -26.75 21.30 -0.04
C SER A 9 -25.87 20.81 -1.18
N ILE A 10 -25.73 19.50 -1.26
CA ILE A 10 -25.11 18.76 -2.36
C ILE A 10 -26.22 17.94 -3.01
N ASP A 11 -26.32 18.00 -4.34
CA ASP A 11 -27.34 17.26 -5.08
C ASP A 11 -27.10 15.75 -4.94
N CYS A 12 -28.16 14.96 -4.77
CA CYS A 12 -28.03 13.49 -4.68
C CYS A 12 -27.55 12.86 -6.00
N GLN A 13 -27.69 13.57 -7.12
CA GLN A 13 -27.20 13.20 -8.45
C GLN A 13 -25.83 13.83 -8.77
N ASP A 14 -25.16 14.44 -7.79
CA ASP A 14 -23.82 15.02 -8.01
C ASP A 14 -22.84 13.91 -8.44
N LYS A 15 -22.22 14.09 -9.61
CA LYS A 15 -21.35 13.06 -10.21
C LYS A 15 -20.13 12.74 -9.34
N ASP A 16 -19.66 13.65 -8.48
CA ASP A 16 -18.57 13.34 -7.56
C ASP A 16 -18.99 12.29 -6.51
N LEU A 17 -20.28 12.21 -6.15
CA LEU A 17 -20.80 11.16 -5.27
C LEU A 17 -20.78 9.79 -5.97
N THR A 18 -21.15 9.76 -7.26
CA THR A 18 -21.03 8.53 -8.07
C THR A 18 -19.57 8.10 -8.22
N VAL A 19 -18.66 9.05 -8.46
CA VAL A 19 -17.22 8.76 -8.58
C VAL A 19 -16.64 8.28 -7.25
N PHE A 20 -17.09 8.83 -6.11
CA PHE A 20 -16.76 8.32 -4.78
C PHE A 20 -17.19 6.86 -4.62
N GLU A 21 -18.43 6.51 -4.99
CA GLU A 21 -18.89 5.13 -4.87
C GLU A 21 -18.04 4.17 -5.70
N LEU A 22 -17.85 4.49 -6.99
CA LEU A 22 -17.16 3.64 -7.94
C LEU A 22 -15.67 3.47 -7.63
N ASN A 23 -14.98 4.53 -7.20
CA ASN A 23 -13.52 4.51 -7.07
C ASN A 23 -13.02 4.45 -5.63
N ILE A 24 -13.90 4.66 -4.64
CA ILE A 24 -13.54 4.63 -3.23
C ILE A 24 -14.35 3.58 -2.48
N ALA A 25 -15.67 3.69 -2.44
CA ALA A 25 -16.50 2.83 -1.60
C ALA A 25 -16.41 1.35 -2.01
N GLU A 26 -16.40 1.04 -3.31
CA GLU A 26 -16.29 -0.32 -3.83
C GLU A 26 -14.99 -1.05 -3.46
N HIS A 27 -13.92 -0.30 -3.15
CA HIS A 27 -12.60 -0.84 -2.85
C HIS A 27 -12.18 -0.64 -1.39
N HIS A 28 -12.99 0.05 -0.58
CA HIS A 28 -12.71 0.26 0.83
C HIS A 28 -13.59 -0.68 1.68
N PRO A 29 -13.01 -1.62 2.44
CA PRO A 29 -13.77 -2.66 3.14
C PRO A 29 -14.90 -2.14 4.03
N GLU A 30 -14.58 -1.16 4.88
CA GLU A 30 -15.57 -0.60 5.81
C GLU A 30 -16.64 0.25 5.09
N LEU A 31 -16.32 0.94 3.99
CA LEU A 31 -17.31 1.73 3.24
C LEU A 31 -18.22 0.84 2.40
N LYS A 32 -17.68 -0.22 1.80
CA LYS A 32 -18.47 -1.20 1.02
C LYS A 32 -19.56 -1.85 1.86
N GLN A 33 -19.25 -2.13 3.14
CA GLN A 33 -20.22 -2.69 4.09
C GLN A 33 -21.40 -1.76 4.40
N LEU A 34 -21.27 -0.45 4.19
CA LEU A 34 -22.37 0.51 4.38
C LEU A 34 -23.36 0.52 3.20
N LYS A 35 -23.06 -0.18 2.10
CA LYS A 35 -23.97 -0.30 0.97
C LYS A 35 -25.14 -1.22 1.30
N SER A 36 -26.33 -0.88 0.79
CA SER A 36 -27.54 -1.69 0.98
C SER A 36 -28.26 -1.87 -0.34
N GLY A 37 -28.08 -3.04 -0.96
CA GLY A 37 -28.60 -3.33 -2.29
C GLY A 37 -28.08 -2.32 -3.32
N VAL A 38 -29.00 -1.56 -3.93
CA VAL A 38 -28.67 -0.54 -4.94
C VAL A 38 -28.34 0.82 -4.30
N LYS A 39 -28.59 1.00 -3.00
CA LYS A 39 -28.32 2.27 -2.33
C LYS A 39 -26.81 2.47 -2.13
N PRO A 40 -26.28 3.64 -2.52
CA PRO A 40 -24.86 3.95 -2.35
C PRO A 40 -24.51 4.07 -0.86
N SER A 41 -23.23 3.83 -0.54
CA SER A 41 -22.74 3.83 0.84
C SER A 41 -22.98 5.17 1.54
N TYR A 42 -22.83 6.30 0.83
CA TYR A 42 -23.02 7.64 1.38
C TYR A 42 -24.47 7.96 1.80
N GLU A 43 -25.44 7.14 1.40
CA GLU A 43 -26.85 7.25 1.83
C GLU A 43 -27.18 6.43 3.08
N HIS A 44 -26.20 5.66 3.61
CA HIS A 44 -26.39 4.98 4.88
C HIS A 44 -26.69 6.01 5.99
N ALA A 45 -27.69 5.73 6.83
CA ALA A 45 -28.21 6.68 7.82
C ALA A 45 -27.12 7.21 8.78
N GLN A 46 -26.16 6.36 9.10
CA GLN A 46 -25.02 6.68 9.97
C GLN A 46 -23.70 6.85 9.20
N PHE A 47 -23.73 7.08 7.88
CA PHE A 47 -22.52 7.18 7.08
C PHE A 47 -21.55 8.23 7.63
N HIS A 48 -22.03 9.44 7.92
CA HIS A 48 -21.17 10.52 8.44
C HIS A 48 -20.60 10.19 9.84
N GLU A 49 -21.33 9.45 10.67
CA GLU A 49 -20.86 9.05 12.00
C GLU A 49 -19.82 7.92 11.92
N LEU A 50 -20.08 6.90 11.10
CA LEU A 50 -19.23 5.72 10.99
C LEU A 50 -17.97 5.98 10.17
N SER A 51 -18.13 6.58 8.99
CA SER A 51 -17.05 6.67 7.99
C SER A 51 -15.84 7.48 8.43
N ILE A 52 -16.03 8.49 9.29
CA ILE A 52 -14.93 9.30 9.83
C ILE A 52 -14.08 8.53 10.86
N ASN A 53 -14.57 7.39 11.36
CA ASN A 53 -13.87 6.53 12.31
C ASN A 53 -13.09 5.37 11.66
N PHE A 54 -13.17 5.22 10.34
CA PHE A 54 -12.50 4.15 9.61
C PHE A 54 -10.98 4.32 9.60
N LYS A 55 -10.24 3.21 9.63
CA LYS A 55 -8.80 3.21 9.89
C LYS A 55 -7.98 3.85 8.76
N ASP A 56 -8.39 3.64 7.52
CA ASP A 56 -7.64 4.01 6.32
C ASP A 56 -8.46 4.93 5.41
N LEU A 57 -8.63 6.18 5.85
CA LEU A 57 -9.39 7.17 5.09
C LEU A 57 -8.87 7.34 3.65
N PRO A 58 -9.77 7.59 2.67
CA PRO A 58 -9.43 7.56 1.25
C PRO A 58 -8.31 8.53 0.86
N GLY A 59 -7.26 8.02 0.22
CA GLY A 59 -6.13 8.86 -0.15
C GLY A 59 -5.13 9.12 0.99
N ASN A 60 -5.16 8.42 2.12
CA ASN A 60 -4.15 8.62 3.18
C ASN A 60 -2.71 8.35 2.72
N SER A 61 -1.73 8.78 3.53
CA SER A 61 -0.29 8.66 3.24
C SER A 61 0.38 7.41 3.80
N LYS A 62 -0.33 6.54 4.53
CA LYS A 62 0.27 5.34 5.15
C LYS A 62 0.88 4.44 4.07
N PRO A 63 2.09 3.87 4.27
CA PRO A 63 2.75 3.03 3.27
C PRO A 63 1.89 1.84 2.81
N TYR A 64 1.24 1.19 3.76
CA TYR A 64 0.34 0.05 3.55
C TYR A 64 -1.11 0.47 3.83
N CYS A 65 -1.68 1.24 2.90
CA CYS A 65 -3.08 1.64 2.98
C CYS A 65 -3.96 0.55 2.35
N ILE A 66 -4.84 -0.07 3.12
CA ILE A 66 -5.69 -1.19 2.67
C ILE A 66 -6.57 -0.78 1.49
N PHE A 67 -7.13 0.42 1.57
CA PHE A 67 -7.90 0.98 0.47
C PHE A 67 -7.06 1.05 -0.81
N ALA A 68 -5.83 1.58 -0.74
CA ALA A 68 -4.95 1.64 -1.90
C ALA A 68 -4.58 0.24 -2.40
N MET A 69 -4.27 -0.70 -1.50
CA MET A 69 -3.97 -2.10 -1.86
C MET A 69 -5.13 -2.74 -2.62
N ASN A 70 -6.38 -2.49 -2.24
CA ASN A 70 -7.54 -3.00 -2.99
C ASN A 70 -7.71 -2.37 -4.39
N LEU A 71 -7.02 -1.28 -4.73
CA LEU A 71 -7.00 -0.69 -6.09
C LEU A 71 -6.01 -1.36 -7.05
N PHE A 72 -5.04 -2.14 -6.56
CA PHE A 72 -3.96 -2.71 -7.38
C PHE A 72 -4.47 -3.70 -8.44
N GLY A 73 -3.88 -3.69 -9.64
CA GLY A 73 -4.00 -4.78 -10.63
C GLY A 73 -2.89 -5.84 -10.49
N LEU A 74 -2.93 -6.92 -11.27
CA LEU A 74 -1.85 -7.92 -11.29
C LEU A 74 -0.56 -7.35 -11.91
N ASP A 75 -0.69 -6.67 -13.06
CA ASP A 75 0.43 -6.07 -13.80
C ASP A 75 1.20 -5.05 -12.95
N ASP A 76 0.48 -4.35 -12.07
CA ASP A 76 1.12 -3.36 -11.22
C ASP A 76 2.15 -4.00 -10.27
N ILE A 77 1.92 -5.26 -9.83
CA ILE A 77 2.76 -5.92 -8.82
C ILE A 77 4.10 -6.31 -9.43
N GLU A 78 4.06 -6.83 -10.65
CA GLU A 78 5.26 -7.18 -11.39
C GLU A 78 6.14 -5.95 -11.61
N GLU A 79 5.55 -4.83 -12.01
CA GLU A 79 6.35 -3.63 -12.19
C GLU A 79 6.86 -3.04 -10.86
N TYR A 80 6.11 -3.16 -9.76
CA TYR A 80 6.61 -2.74 -8.44
C TYR A 80 7.75 -3.62 -7.94
N TYR A 81 7.67 -4.93 -8.22
CA TYR A 81 8.74 -5.88 -7.98
C TYR A 81 10.03 -5.45 -8.69
N TRP A 82 9.95 -5.05 -9.96
CA TRP A 82 11.12 -4.56 -10.71
C TRP A 82 11.73 -3.28 -10.12
N GLU A 83 10.91 -2.32 -9.65
CA GLU A 83 11.41 -1.13 -8.92
C GLU A 83 12.16 -1.56 -7.63
N CYS A 84 11.59 -2.48 -6.85
CA CYS A 84 12.20 -2.96 -5.60
C CYS A 84 13.49 -3.75 -5.85
N GLN A 85 13.49 -4.63 -6.85
CA GLN A 85 14.65 -5.45 -7.19
C GLN A 85 15.82 -4.60 -7.65
N THR A 86 15.58 -3.58 -8.48
CA THR A 86 16.62 -2.66 -8.94
C THR A 86 17.33 -1.98 -7.76
N LEU A 87 16.57 -1.60 -6.74
CA LEU A 87 17.11 -0.97 -5.53
C LEU A 87 17.84 -1.98 -4.62
N LEU A 88 17.35 -3.22 -4.53
CA LEU A 88 17.99 -4.31 -3.79
C LEU A 88 19.31 -4.74 -4.42
N GLU A 89 19.43 -4.69 -5.74
CA GLU A 89 20.63 -5.13 -6.46
C GLU A 89 21.75 -4.08 -6.46
N ARG A 90 21.44 -2.82 -6.14
CA ARG A 90 22.42 -1.73 -6.11
C ARG A 90 23.64 -2.00 -5.19
N PRO A 91 23.49 -2.50 -3.95
CA PRO A 91 24.65 -2.92 -3.15
C PRO A 91 25.48 -4.02 -3.81
N ILE A 92 24.86 -4.94 -4.56
CA ILE A 92 25.53 -6.03 -5.27
C ILE A 92 26.28 -5.48 -6.49
N SER A 93 25.69 -4.57 -7.26
CA SER A 93 26.34 -3.98 -8.43
C SER A 93 27.59 -3.16 -8.09
N GLN A 94 27.69 -2.63 -6.86
CA GLN A 94 28.92 -2.01 -6.35
C GLN A 94 30.09 -3.00 -6.21
N LEU A 95 29.81 -4.30 -6.06
CA LEU A 95 30.80 -5.38 -5.98
C LEU A 95 31.19 -5.90 -7.37
N VAL A 96 30.20 -5.97 -8.24
CA VAL A 96 30.28 -6.68 -9.51
C VAL A 96 30.58 -5.67 -10.62
N LYS A 97 31.88 -5.42 -10.84
CA LYS A 97 32.34 -4.53 -11.93
C LYS A 97 32.39 -5.22 -13.30
N ASN A 98 32.21 -6.53 -13.34
CA ASN A 98 32.14 -7.36 -14.55
C ASN A 98 31.51 -8.73 -14.24
N ASP A 99 31.06 -9.44 -15.28
CA ASP A 99 30.37 -10.73 -15.18
C ASP A 99 31.18 -11.82 -14.46
N LYS A 100 32.51 -11.78 -14.56
CA LYS A 100 33.39 -12.75 -13.90
C LYS A 100 33.34 -12.61 -12.37
N LEU A 101 33.31 -11.38 -11.87
CA LEU A 101 33.15 -11.09 -10.45
C LEU A 101 31.74 -11.46 -9.97
N GLU A 102 30.72 -11.27 -10.80
CA GLU A 102 29.35 -11.71 -10.48
C GLU A 102 29.30 -13.21 -10.23
N LEU A 103 29.87 -13.96 -11.18
CA LEU A 103 29.91 -15.42 -11.11
C LEU A 103 30.70 -15.89 -9.88
N GLY A 104 31.81 -15.22 -9.55
CA GLY A 104 32.60 -15.49 -8.34
C GLY A 104 31.77 -15.34 -7.06
N VAL A 105 31.15 -14.17 -6.87
CA VAL A 105 30.30 -13.88 -5.70
C VAL A 105 29.14 -14.86 -5.58
N ARG A 106 28.46 -15.18 -6.69
CA ARG A 106 27.38 -16.19 -6.70
C ARG A 106 27.88 -17.58 -6.35
N THR A 107 29.04 -17.99 -6.86
CA THR A 107 29.64 -19.31 -6.56
C THR A 107 30.06 -19.40 -5.10
N ALA A 108 30.67 -18.34 -4.56
CA ALA A 108 31.02 -18.25 -3.14
C ALA A 108 29.77 -18.30 -2.26
N MET A 109 28.68 -17.63 -2.67
CA MET A 109 27.40 -17.69 -1.97
C MET A 109 26.87 -19.12 -1.93
N GLN A 110 26.86 -19.81 -3.07
CA GLN A 110 26.43 -21.22 -3.15
C GLN A 110 27.29 -22.14 -2.28
N ARG A 111 28.60 -21.90 -2.19
CA ARG A 111 29.47 -22.65 -1.28
C ARG A 111 29.07 -22.44 0.18
N ILE A 112 28.95 -21.18 0.62
CA ILE A 112 28.55 -20.87 2.02
C ILE A 112 27.17 -21.46 2.34
N MET A 113 26.23 -21.34 1.40
CA MET A 113 24.88 -21.90 1.53
C MET A 113 24.90 -23.41 1.78
N ASN A 114 25.72 -24.16 1.04
CA ASN A 114 25.61 -25.62 0.99
C ASN A 114 26.67 -26.37 1.82
N THR A 115 27.79 -25.75 2.18
CA THR A 115 28.93 -26.50 2.75
C THR A 115 29.39 -26.04 4.12
N ILE A 116 28.89 -24.92 4.64
CA ILE A 116 29.32 -24.41 5.94
C ILE A 116 28.19 -24.49 6.95
N GLU A 117 28.38 -25.34 7.96
CA GLU A 117 27.51 -25.43 9.12
C GLU A 117 27.90 -24.40 10.18
N PHE A 118 26.92 -23.89 10.89
CA PHE A 118 27.12 -23.00 12.04
C PHE A 118 26.10 -23.28 13.14
N ARG A 119 26.33 -22.69 14.32
CA ARG A 119 25.41 -22.77 15.46
C ARG A 119 24.43 -21.62 15.41
N HIS A 120 23.14 -21.92 15.36
CA HIS A 120 22.11 -20.89 15.27
C HIS A 120 22.13 -19.97 16.52
N PRO A 121 21.95 -18.64 16.38
CA PRO A 121 22.23 -17.69 17.46
C PRO A 121 21.31 -17.80 18.69
N TYR A 122 20.12 -18.40 18.54
CA TYR A 122 19.10 -18.42 19.57
C TYR A 122 19.02 -19.73 20.35
N ASP A 123 19.22 -20.87 19.68
CA ASP A 123 19.03 -22.21 20.25
C ASP A 123 20.31 -23.07 20.20
N ASN A 124 21.40 -22.59 19.58
CA ASN A 124 22.66 -23.32 19.37
C ASN A 124 22.52 -24.64 18.59
N GLU A 125 21.43 -24.85 17.84
CA GLU A 125 21.33 -26.00 16.95
C GLU A 125 22.31 -25.87 15.78
N VAL A 126 22.81 -27.02 15.29
CA VAL A 126 23.65 -27.04 14.07
C VAL A 126 22.73 -26.84 12.87
N THR A 127 23.01 -25.80 12.10
CA THR A 127 22.24 -25.42 10.92
C THR A 127 23.17 -25.06 9.76
N SER A 128 22.58 -24.78 8.59
CA SER A 128 23.27 -24.26 7.42
C SER A 128 22.52 -23.06 6.86
N MET A 129 23.21 -22.20 6.11
CA MET A 129 22.57 -21.00 5.55
C MET A 129 21.45 -21.36 4.56
N THR A 130 21.56 -22.47 3.84
CA THR A 130 20.45 -22.96 2.99
C THR A 130 19.23 -23.33 3.81
N ARG A 131 19.42 -24.06 4.92
CA ARG A 131 18.31 -24.47 5.78
C ARG A 131 17.57 -23.26 6.36
N GLU A 132 18.31 -22.30 6.92
CA GLU A 132 17.74 -21.06 7.43
C GLU A 132 16.95 -20.31 6.36
N LEU A 133 17.52 -20.14 5.15
CA LEU A 133 16.81 -19.46 4.06
C LEU A 133 15.56 -20.22 3.62
N MET A 134 15.58 -21.55 3.56
CA MET A 134 14.41 -22.34 3.20
C MET A 134 13.30 -22.26 4.25
N GLU A 135 13.66 -22.24 5.54
CA GLU A 135 12.70 -22.01 6.64
C GLU A 135 12.08 -20.60 6.56
N LEU A 136 12.86 -19.58 6.20
CA LEU A 136 12.34 -18.23 5.93
C LEU A 136 11.44 -18.17 4.68
N VAL A 137 11.77 -18.93 3.63
CA VAL A 137 10.93 -19.04 2.43
C VAL A 137 9.58 -19.66 2.79
N GLU A 138 9.55 -20.68 3.65
CA GLU A 138 8.30 -21.25 4.17
C GLU A 138 7.48 -20.21 4.92
N HIS A 139 8.12 -19.40 5.78
CA HIS A 139 7.44 -18.30 6.46
C HIS A 139 6.81 -17.28 5.49
N CYS A 140 7.50 -16.95 4.37
CA CYS A 140 6.94 -16.13 3.30
C CYS A 140 5.71 -16.79 2.66
N CYS A 141 5.80 -18.10 2.38
CA CYS A 141 4.69 -18.85 1.79
C CYS A 141 3.47 -18.88 2.73
N TYR A 142 3.67 -19.14 4.02
CA TYR A 142 2.61 -19.11 5.04
C TYR A 142 1.99 -17.73 5.26
N ALA A 143 2.54 -16.64 4.71
CA ALA A 143 1.88 -15.35 4.70
C ALA A 143 0.70 -15.29 3.71
N TRP A 144 0.64 -16.23 2.76
CA TRP A 144 -0.45 -16.32 1.79
C TRP A 144 -1.68 -17.02 2.33
N ASP A 145 -1.53 -17.95 3.26
CA ASP A 145 -2.58 -18.91 3.61
C ASP A 145 -3.89 -18.23 3.95
N ASN A 146 -3.88 -17.24 4.84
CA ASN A 146 -5.09 -16.53 5.23
C ASN A 146 -5.71 -15.70 4.10
N TRP A 147 -4.89 -15.16 3.20
CA TRP A 147 -5.39 -14.48 2.01
C TRP A 147 -6.01 -15.46 1.03
N LEU A 148 -5.35 -16.57 0.72
CA LEU A 148 -5.85 -17.63 -0.15
C LEU A 148 -7.16 -18.21 0.40
N LEU A 149 -7.21 -18.53 1.69
CA LEU A 149 -8.43 -19.00 2.35
C LEU A 149 -9.57 -17.97 2.25
N THR A 150 -9.27 -16.68 2.36
CA THR A 150 -10.26 -15.61 2.18
C THR A 150 -10.81 -15.59 0.76
N VAL A 151 -9.93 -15.70 -0.24
CA VAL A 151 -10.29 -15.76 -1.67
C VAL A 151 -11.17 -16.96 -1.96
N LEU A 152 -10.75 -18.14 -1.51
CA LEU A 152 -11.47 -19.39 -1.76
C LEU A 152 -12.83 -19.38 -1.06
N LYS A 153 -12.94 -18.89 0.18
CA LYS A 153 -14.22 -18.72 0.89
C LYS A 153 -15.17 -17.77 0.16
N ALA A 154 -14.67 -16.65 -0.36
CA ALA A 154 -15.49 -15.71 -1.13
C ALA A 154 -15.99 -16.35 -2.44
N GLN A 155 -15.12 -17.06 -3.16
CA GLN A 155 -15.48 -17.79 -4.38
C GLN A 155 -16.58 -18.82 -4.11
N LEU A 156 -16.53 -19.53 -2.97
CA LEU A 156 -17.57 -20.49 -2.61
C LEU A 156 -18.95 -19.85 -2.45
N ARG A 157 -19.00 -18.59 -2.03
CA ARG A 157 -20.23 -17.79 -1.81
C ARG A 157 -20.64 -16.96 -3.03
N ASN A 158 -19.88 -17.01 -4.13
CA ASN A 158 -20.01 -16.11 -5.28
C ASN A 158 -19.88 -14.62 -4.87
N GLU A 159 -18.99 -14.36 -3.92
CA GLU A 159 -18.65 -13.03 -3.42
C GLU A 159 -17.26 -12.63 -3.91
N GLU A 160 -16.99 -11.32 -3.94
CA GLU A 160 -15.65 -10.80 -4.20
C GLU A 160 -14.82 -10.82 -2.90
N ALA A 161 -13.60 -11.37 -2.97
CA ALA A 161 -12.69 -11.36 -1.85
C ALA A 161 -12.18 -9.94 -1.57
N MET A 162 -12.19 -9.53 -0.30
CA MET A 162 -11.79 -8.20 0.10
C MET A 162 -10.60 -8.27 1.06
N PHE A 163 -9.55 -7.52 0.74
CA PHE A 163 -8.37 -7.45 1.61
C PHE A 163 -8.65 -6.57 2.83
N THR A 164 -8.32 -7.05 4.03
CA THR A 164 -8.72 -6.44 5.31
C THR A 164 -7.49 -6.00 6.14
N PRO A 165 -7.69 -5.17 7.18
CA PRO A 165 -6.60 -4.78 8.08
C PRO A 165 -5.92 -5.96 8.76
N GLU A 166 -6.68 -6.98 9.13
CA GLU A 166 -6.19 -8.14 9.87
C GLU A 166 -5.23 -8.96 9.00
N LEU A 167 -5.61 -9.19 7.73
CA LEU A 167 -4.74 -9.83 6.74
C LEU A 167 -3.46 -9.04 6.51
N LEU A 168 -3.56 -7.70 6.41
CA LEU A 168 -2.41 -6.85 6.23
C LEU A 168 -1.42 -6.93 7.40
N THR A 169 -1.93 -6.85 8.63
CA THR A 169 -1.09 -6.93 9.83
C THR A 169 -0.30 -8.24 9.86
N GLU A 170 -0.95 -9.36 9.60
CA GLU A 170 -0.26 -10.66 9.60
C GLU A 170 0.81 -10.78 8.51
N ILE A 171 0.51 -10.28 7.31
CA ILE A 171 1.47 -10.27 6.20
C ILE A 171 2.67 -9.40 6.57
N ILE A 172 2.45 -8.19 7.10
CA ILE A 172 3.53 -7.31 7.56
C ILE A 172 4.36 -8.01 8.62
N ASP A 173 3.74 -8.62 9.64
CA ASP A 173 4.45 -9.27 10.74
C ASP A 173 5.36 -10.40 10.23
N LYS A 174 4.85 -11.25 9.33
CA LYS A 174 5.64 -12.33 8.71
C LYS A 174 6.77 -11.80 7.83
N CYS A 175 6.49 -10.79 6.98
CA CYS A 175 7.51 -10.19 6.12
C CYS A 175 8.60 -9.45 6.91
N SER A 176 8.22 -8.71 7.95
CA SER A 176 9.18 -8.03 8.84
C SER A 176 10.03 -9.03 9.61
N TYR A 177 9.45 -10.14 10.11
CA TYR A 177 10.24 -11.22 10.72
C TYR A 177 11.30 -11.75 9.76
N VAL A 178 10.92 -12.08 8.52
CA VAL A 178 11.87 -12.57 7.50
C VAL A 178 13.00 -11.57 7.27
N VAL A 179 12.67 -10.29 7.13
CA VAL A 179 13.66 -9.23 6.95
C VAL A 179 14.62 -9.13 8.13
N ASP A 180 14.12 -9.19 9.35
CA ASP A 180 14.95 -9.11 10.55
C ASP A 180 15.87 -10.33 10.69
N GLN A 181 15.39 -11.53 10.35
CA GLN A 181 16.22 -12.74 10.29
C GLN A 181 17.32 -12.62 9.23
N LEU A 182 17.02 -12.10 8.03
CA LEU A 182 18.05 -11.85 7.01
C LEU A 182 19.14 -10.89 7.50
N VAL A 183 18.79 -9.86 8.28
CA VAL A 183 19.78 -8.96 8.89
C VAL A 183 20.66 -9.69 9.90
N LEU A 184 20.09 -10.57 10.71
CA LEU A 184 20.84 -11.38 11.67
C LEU A 184 21.81 -12.33 10.95
N LEU A 185 21.31 -13.06 9.96
CA LEU A 185 22.11 -13.96 9.13
C LEU A 185 23.28 -13.23 8.44
N SER A 186 23.05 -12.01 7.95
CA SER A 186 24.09 -11.21 7.27
C SER A 186 25.28 -10.83 8.17
N LYS A 187 25.09 -10.89 9.50
CA LYS A 187 26.09 -10.48 10.50
C LYS A 187 26.84 -11.67 11.11
N LEU A 188 26.48 -12.90 10.75
CA LEU A 188 27.11 -14.09 11.29
C LEU A 188 28.57 -14.23 10.84
N SER A 189 29.40 -14.83 11.68
CA SER A 189 30.82 -15.06 11.39
C SER A 189 31.04 -15.92 10.14
N VAL A 190 30.11 -16.84 9.84
CA VAL A 190 30.14 -17.65 8.61
C VAL A 190 30.09 -16.78 7.34
N MET A 191 29.43 -15.62 7.41
CA MET A 191 29.39 -14.63 6.33
C MET A 191 30.67 -13.79 6.27
N ASN A 192 31.62 -13.94 7.19
CA ASN A 192 32.93 -13.30 7.19
C ASN A 192 34.04 -14.29 6.77
N THR A 193 33.78 -15.12 5.75
CA THR A 193 34.74 -16.12 5.28
C THR A 193 35.06 -15.94 3.79
N GLY A 194 36.33 -16.13 3.43
CA GLY A 194 36.77 -16.08 2.04
C GLY A 194 36.43 -14.76 1.34
N GLU A 195 35.75 -14.84 0.20
CA GLU A 195 35.37 -13.67 -0.61
C GLU A 195 34.39 -12.72 0.09
N PHE A 196 33.76 -13.14 1.19
CA PHE A 196 32.78 -12.33 1.92
C PHE A 196 33.35 -11.59 3.12
N GLU A 197 34.60 -11.81 3.49
CA GLU A 197 35.26 -11.14 4.62
C GLU A 197 35.19 -9.61 4.47
N GLU A 198 35.52 -9.10 3.29
CA GLU A 198 35.54 -7.67 2.95
C GLU A 198 34.16 -7.09 2.59
N LEU A 199 33.12 -7.93 2.50
CA LEU A 199 31.79 -7.47 2.13
C LEU A 199 31.12 -6.75 3.30
N ARG A 200 30.47 -5.63 2.97
CA ARG A 200 29.73 -4.82 3.94
C ARG A 200 28.43 -5.53 4.35
N PRO A 201 27.87 -5.25 5.54
CA PRO A 201 26.62 -5.86 5.99
C PRO A 201 25.44 -5.67 5.01
N ASN A 202 25.30 -4.49 4.40
CA ASN A 202 24.24 -4.23 3.41
C ASN A 202 24.40 -5.08 2.15
N GLN A 203 25.64 -5.41 1.76
CA GLN A 203 25.93 -6.26 0.62
C GLN A 203 25.65 -7.74 0.92
N LYS A 204 26.04 -8.21 2.11
CA LYS A 204 25.71 -9.55 2.62
C LYS A 204 24.20 -9.75 2.71
N TYR A 205 23.50 -8.75 3.26
CA TYR A 205 22.05 -8.71 3.31
C TYR A 205 21.43 -8.81 1.91
N ALA A 206 21.88 -7.99 0.96
CA ALA A 206 21.35 -7.99 -0.39
C ALA A 206 21.54 -9.35 -1.11
N LEU A 207 22.69 -10.01 -0.91
CA LEU A 207 22.94 -11.35 -1.45
C LEU A 207 22.00 -12.40 -0.85
N LEU A 208 21.83 -12.39 0.48
CA LEU A 208 20.90 -13.30 1.17
C LEU A 208 19.45 -13.06 0.73
N ALA A 209 19.02 -11.80 0.68
CA ALA A 209 17.69 -11.42 0.24
C ALA A 209 17.43 -11.84 -1.21
N LYS A 210 18.40 -11.66 -2.12
CA LYS A 210 18.28 -12.11 -3.51
C LYS A 210 18.13 -13.63 -3.60
N SER A 211 18.91 -14.40 -2.84
CA SER A 211 18.76 -15.86 -2.77
C SER A 211 17.40 -16.28 -2.20
N LEU A 212 16.94 -15.63 -1.12
CA LEU A 212 15.61 -15.87 -0.54
C LEU A 212 14.51 -15.66 -1.59
N LEU A 213 14.54 -14.53 -2.31
CA LEU A 213 13.54 -14.19 -3.31
C LEU A 213 13.52 -15.19 -4.48
N GLN A 214 14.68 -15.70 -4.88
CA GLN A 214 14.76 -16.75 -5.89
C GLN A 214 14.09 -18.05 -5.41
N PHE A 215 14.47 -18.55 -4.23
CA PHE A 215 13.86 -19.76 -3.66
C PHE A 215 12.36 -19.60 -3.42
N TYR A 216 11.94 -18.40 -3.01
CA TYR A 216 10.53 -18.05 -2.83
C TYR A 216 9.75 -18.11 -4.14
N GLN A 217 10.28 -17.54 -5.22
CA GLN A 217 9.64 -17.59 -6.54
C GLN A 217 9.51 -19.03 -7.07
N GLU A 218 10.47 -19.89 -6.77
CA GLU A 218 10.44 -21.31 -7.12
C GLU A 218 9.41 -22.09 -6.27
N LYS A 219 9.26 -21.76 -4.97
CA LYS A 219 8.39 -22.51 -4.04
C LYS A 219 6.92 -22.06 -4.01
N ILE A 220 6.64 -20.79 -4.27
CA ILE A 220 5.29 -20.23 -4.05
C ILE A 220 4.21 -20.88 -4.91
N ALA A 221 4.54 -21.26 -6.15
CA ALA A 221 3.59 -21.92 -7.05
C ALA A 221 3.13 -23.27 -6.48
N ASP A 222 4.07 -24.08 -6.02
CA ASP A 222 3.79 -25.39 -5.40
C ASP A 222 3.02 -25.23 -4.09
N HIS A 223 3.38 -24.24 -3.27
CA HIS A 223 2.67 -23.95 -2.01
C HIS A 223 1.20 -23.61 -2.24
N VAL A 224 0.92 -22.71 -3.19
CA VAL A 224 -0.45 -22.32 -3.56
C VAL A 224 -1.22 -23.52 -4.08
N GLN A 225 -0.61 -24.33 -4.96
CA GLN A 225 -1.27 -25.49 -5.54
C GLN A 225 -1.63 -26.53 -4.47
N ASN A 226 -0.69 -26.86 -3.57
CA ASN A 226 -0.92 -27.81 -2.48
C ASN A 226 -2.08 -27.37 -1.58
N LEU A 227 -2.12 -26.09 -1.19
CA LEU A 227 -3.21 -25.56 -0.35
C LEU A 227 -4.58 -25.66 -1.05
N VAL A 228 -4.63 -25.38 -2.35
CA VAL A 228 -5.87 -25.49 -3.14
C VAL A 228 -6.33 -26.93 -3.22
N ASP A 229 -5.41 -27.86 -3.47
CA ASP A 229 -5.70 -29.29 -3.60
C ASP A 229 -6.23 -29.88 -2.28
N GLU A 230 -5.63 -29.49 -1.15
CA GLU A 230 -6.13 -29.85 0.19
C GLU A 230 -7.58 -29.39 0.40
N ILE A 231 -7.87 -28.12 0.10
CA ILE A 231 -9.22 -27.56 0.25
C ILE A 231 -10.22 -28.20 -0.71
N GLN A 232 -9.81 -28.47 -1.95
CA GLN A 232 -10.66 -29.11 -2.96
C GLN A 232 -11.01 -30.54 -2.55
N SER A 233 -10.05 -31.29 -1.98
CA SER A 233 -10.27 -32.63 -1.41
C SER A 233 -11.25 -32.60 -0.24
N ASP A 234 -11.09 -31.65 0.68
CA ASP A 234 -11.99 -31.50 1.84
C ASP A 234 -13.42 -31.13 1.42
N LEU A 235 -13.57 -30.25 0.43
CA LEU A 235 -14.86 -29.86 -0.12
C LEU A 235 -15.54 -31.03 -0.82
N PHE A 236 -14.81 -31.80 -1.63
CA PHE A 236 -15.35 -32.99 -2.28
C PHE A 236 -15.89 -33.99 -1.25
N THR A 237 -15.12 -34.23 -0.18
CA THR A 237 -15.51 -35.12 0.93
C THR A 237 -16.75 -34.61 1.66
N THR A 238 -16.86 -33.30 1.88
CA THR A 238 -17.95 -32.69 2.65
C THR A 238 -19.24 -32.51 1.83
N MET A 239 -19.12 -32.14 0.56
CA MET A 239 -20.25 -31.77 -0.30
C MET A 239 -20.71 -32.90 -1.22
N GLY A 240 -19.87 -33.91 -1.45
CA GLY A 240 -20.17 -35.05 -2.33
C GLY A 240 -20.12 -34.75 -3.83
N TYR A 241 -19.62 -33.58 -4.23
CA TYR A 241 -19.40 -33.21 -5.64
C TYR A 241 -18.20 -32.27 -5.78
N GLU A 242 -17.61 -32.23 -6.97
CA GLU A 242 -16.46 -31.39 -7.27
C GLU A 242 -16.90 -29.95 -7.59
N LYS A 243 -16.30 -28.98 -6.88
CA LYS A 243 -16.40 -27.56 -7.21
C LYS A 243 -15.00 -27.06 -7.56
N LEU A 244 -14.80 -26.68 -8.82
CA LEU A 244 -13.52 -26.18 -9.30
C LEU A 244 -13.19 -24.83 -8.64
N LEU A 245 -12.10 -24.81 -7.87
CA LEU A 245 -11.52 -23.59 -7.31
C LEU A 245 -10.52 -23.01 -8.29
N LYS A 246 -10.42 -21.67 -8.34
CA LYS A 246 -9.45 -20.98 -9.19
C LYS A 246 -8.71 -19.95 -8.36
N VAL A 247 -7.39 -19.96 -8.42
CA VAL A 247 -6.56 -18.94 -7.77
C VAL A 247 -6.19 -17.87 -8.77
N GLU A 248 -7.12 -16.94 -8.97
CA GLU A 248 -6.88 -15.70 -9.69
C GLU A 248 -6.96 -14.56 -8.67
N THR A 249 -5.86 -14.33 -7.95
CA THR A 249 -5.84 -13.40 -6.82
C THR A 249 -4.66 -12.44 -6.87
N LYS A 250 -4.86 -11.26 -6.26
CA LYS A 250 -3.82 -10.24 -6.11
C LYS A 250 -2.72 -10.76 -5.19
N ARG A 251 -1.46 -10.46 -5.55
CA ARG A 251 -0.27 -10.93 -4.86
C ARG A 251 0.17 -9.96 -3.75
N TYR A 252 -0.68 -9.75 -2.74
CA TYR A 252 -0.43 -8.75 -1.68
C TYR A 252 0.82 -9.03 -0.85
N VAL A 253 1.07 -10.31 -0.56
CA VAL A 253 2.26 -10.76 0.18
C VAL A 253 3.53 -10.34 -0.54
N ASP A 254 3.59 -10.53 -1.86
CA ASP A 254 4.75 -10.15 -2.67
C ASP A 254 5.05 -8.68 -2.55
N MET A 255 4.04 -7.83 -2.72
CA MET A 255 4.20 -6.38 -2.63
C MET A 255 4.76 -5.95 -1.27
N VAL A 256 4.27 -6.54 -0.18
CA VAL A 256 4.78 -6.25 1.17
C VAL A 256 6.20 -6.79 1.34
N LEU A 257 6.45 -8.05 0.96
CA LEU A 257 7.75 -8.71 1.06
C LEU A 257 8.83 -7.94 0.30
N TYR A 258 8.57 -7.58 -0.95
CA TYR A 258 9.50 -6.83 -1.78
C TYR A 258 9.76 -5.43 -1.22
N HIS A 259 8.72 -4.74 -0.73
CA HIS A 259 8.90 -3.44 -0.09
C HIS A 259 9.75 -3.54 1.17
N GLU A 260 9.45 -4.47 2.07
CA GLU A 260 10.15 -4.65 3.33
C GLU A 260 11.64 -4.98 3.11
N ILE A 261 11.94 -5.87 2.16
CA ILE A 261 13.32 -6.22 1.79
C ILE A 261 14.07 -5.01 1.22
N ALA A 262 13.47 -4.31 0.25
CA ALA A 262 14.10 -3.15 -0.37
C ALA A 262 14.29 -1.99 0.63
N ARG A 263 13.32 -1.78 1.52
CA ARG A 263 13.35 -0.77 2.58
C ARG A 263 14.50 -1.04 3.55
N ARG A 264 14.66 -2.28 4.01
CA ARG A 264 15.75 -2.64 4.93
C ARG A 264 17.11 -2.55 4.26
N SER A 265 17.24 -2.99 3.01
CA SER A 265 18.46 -2.79 2.22
C SER A 265 18.83 -1.30 2.15
N ALA A 266 17.82 -0.43 2.01
CA ALA A 266 18.03 1.00 1.93
C ALA A 266 18.51 1.62 3.25
N GLU A 267 17.91 1.22 4.36
CA GLU A 267 18.29 1.63 5.72
C GLU A 267 19.75 1.23 6.02
N LEU A 268 20.13 -0.02 5.72
CA LEU A 268 21.50 -0.51 5.95
C LEU A 268 22.55 0.24 5.11
N GLU A 269 22.21 0.68 3.90
CA GLU A 269 23.10 1.50 3.07
C GLU A 269 23.29 2.91 3.65
N MET A 270 22.22 3.49 4.21
CA MET A 270 22.27 4.81 4.87
C MET A 270 23.09 4.77 6.16
N ASP A 271 22.89 3.76 7.01
CA ASP A 271 23.62 3.60 8.27
C ASP A 271 25.14 3.52 8.05
N HIS A 272 25.55 2.87 6.95
CA HIS A 272 26.97 2.73 6.63
C HIS A 272 27.63 4.03 6.14
N THR A 273 26.90 4.84 5.36
CA THR A 273 27.49 6.02 4.71
C THR A 273 27.47 7.26 5.59
N GLY A 274 26.66 7.29 6.66
CA GLY A 274 26.51 8.44 7.56
C GLY A 274 25.94 9.71 6.88
N ILE A 275 25.62 9.61 5.59
CA ILE A 275 25.11 10.68 4.73
C ILE A 275 23.81 10.14 4.14
N LYS A 276 22.73 10.89 4.32
CA LYS A 276 21.48 10.66 3.60
C LYS A 276 21.71 11.05 2.13
N TYR A 277 22.40 10.19 1.37
CA TYR A 277 22.55 10.41 -0.06
C TYR A 277 21.15 10.46 -0.68
N GLU A 278 20.86 11.56 -1.36
CA GLU A 278 19.67 11.66 -2.19
C GLU A 278 19.84 10.62 -3.30
N ARG A 279 19.05 9.54 -3.24
CA ARG A 279 19.10 8.50 -4.26
C ARG A 279 18.57 9.12 -5.55
N GLU A 280 19.20 8.81 -6.67
CA GLU A 280 18.63 9.11 -7.99
C GLU A 280 17.23 8.49 -8.14
N VAL A 281 16.99 7.34 -7.47
CA VAL A 281 15.68 6.68 -7.38
C VAL A 281 15.33 6.41 -5.91
N GLU A 282 14.27 7.05 -5.42
CA GLU A 282 13.71 6.81 -4.08
C GLU A 282 12.77 5.58 -4.09
N LEU A 283 12.87 4.72 -3.07
CA LEU A 283 11.92 3.62 -2.88
C LEU A 283 10.55 4.22 -2.53
N LYS A 284 9.62 4.18 -3.49
CA LYS A 284 8.23 4.57 -3.21
C LYS A 284 7.60 3.55 -2.28
N SER A 285 6.79 4.02 -1.33
CA SER A 285 5.89 3.11 -0.60
C SER A 285 4.85 2.51 -1.55
N PRO A 286 4.29 1.32 -1.26
CA PRO A 286 3.31 0.68 -2.13
C PRO A 286 2.13 1.62 -2.44
N ASN A 287 1.60 2.27 -1.41
CA ASN A 287 0.55 3.27 -1.57
C ASN A 287 0.95 4.45 -2.49
N ALA A 288 2.18 4.95 -2.41
CA ALA A 288 2.65 6.03 -3.29
C ALA A 288 2.80 5.56 -4.74
N PHE A 289 3.27 4.34 -4.94
CA PHE A 289 3.40 3.72 -6.24
C PHE A 289 2.03 3.57 -6.94
N ILE A 290 1.03 3.05 -6.23
CA ILE A 290 -0.35 2.87 -6.72
C ILE A 290 -0.94 4.16 -7.26
N TYR A 291 -0.94 5.20 -6.44
CA TYR A 291 -1.52 6.48 -6.84
C TYR A 291 -0.76 7.15 -7.99
N THR A 292 0.53 6.87 -8.12
CA THR A 292 1.32 7.33 -9.27
C THR A 292 0.87 6.59 -10.54
N ARG A 293 0.64 5.28 -10.45
CA ARG A 293 0.24 4.41 -11.56
C ARG A 293 -1.17 4.65 -12.08
N LEU A 294 -2.16 4.65 -11.19
CA LEU A 294 -3.59 4.71 -11.52
C LEU A 294 -3.97 5.90 -12.41
N HIS A 295 -3.15 6.94 -12.43
CA HIS A 295 -3.42 8.17 -13.20
C HIS A 295 -2.30 8.54 -14.19
N GLY A 296 -1.40 7.62 -14.53
CA GLY A 296 -0.40 7.84 -15.59
C GLY A 296 0.80 8.69 -15.18
N GLY A 297 1.31 8.52 -13.96
CA GLY A 297 2.57 9.15 -13.53
C GLY A 297 2.43 10.49 -12.81
N TYR A 298 1.24 10.83 -12.29
CA TYR A 298 1.07 12.03 -11.45
C TYR A 298 1.73 11.86 -10.09
N LYS A 299 1.98 13.00 -9.43
CA LYS A 299 2.41 13.03 -8.03
C LYS A 299 1.32 12.36 -7.19
N ALA A 300 1.65 11.26 -6.52
CA ALA A 300 0.73 10.53 -5.64
C ALA A 300 -0.04 11.45 -4.67
N ASN A 301 0.60 12.51 -4.18
CA ASN A 301 -0.01 13.51 -3.30
C ASN A 301 -1.22 14.24 -3.91
N ASP A 302 -1.23 14.50 -5.21
CA ASP A 302 -2.34 15.19 -5.87
C ASP A 302 -3.55 14.27 -6.03
N ILE A 303 -3.31 12.97 -6.28
CA ILE A 303 -4.36 11.95 -6.36
C ILE A 303 -4.96 11.70 -4.98
N ARG A 304 -4.11 11.49 -3.96
CA ARG A 304 -4.49 11.41 -2.55
C ARG A 304 -5.38 12.57 -2.11
N ALA A 305 -5.00 13.79 -2.47
CA ALA A 305 -5.80 14.98 -2.17
C ALA A 305 -7.18 14.95 -2.85
N THR A 306 -7.26 14.43 -4.07
CA THR A 306 -8.52 14.27 -4.80
C THR A 306 -9.44 13.26 -4.11
N TYR A 307 -8.91 12.11 -3.72
CA TYR A 307 -9.67 11.06 -3.03
C TYR A 307 -10.19 11.53 -1.68
N ARG A 308 -9.37 12.29 -0.94
CA ARG A 308 -9.80 12.97 0.28
C ARG A 308 -10.95 13.95 0.03
N TRP A 309 -10.89 14.72 -1.06
CA TRP A 309 -11.98 15.66 -1.39
C TRP A 309 -13.27 14.95 -1.76
N LEU A 310 -13.20 13.84 -2.52
CA LEU A 310 -14.36 13.00 -2.81
C LEU A 310 -14.98 12.46 -1.51
N PHE A 311 -14.16 11.97 -0.58
CA PHE A 311 -14.60 11.54 0.74
C PHE A 311 -15.27 12.66 1.54
N ILE A 312 -14.64 13.84 1.64
CA ILE A 312 -15.22 15.00 2.33
C ILE A 312 -16.59 15.36 1.73
N LYS A 313 -16.73 15.32 0.40
CA LYS A 313 -17.98 15.66 -0.27
C LYS A 313 -19.08 14.63 0.01
N ALA A 314 -18.76 13.33 -0.01
CA ALA A 314 -19.69 12.26 0.35
C ALA A 314 -20.11 12.32 1.83
N TRP A 315 -19.14 12.56 2.73
CA TRP A 315 -19.41 12.76 4.15
C TRP A 315 -20.32 13.96 4.38
N LEU A 316 -20.02 15.09 3.73
CA LEU A 316 -20.77 16.33 3.87
C LEU A 316 -22.19 16.20 3.31
N TYR A 317 -22.37 15.46 2.21
CA TYR A 317 -23.70 15.13 1.70
C TYR A 317 -24.55 14.43 2.78
N SER A 318 -24.02 13.36 3.39
CA SER A 318 -24.71 12.61 4.45
C SER A 318 -25.00 13.49 5.67
N TRP A 319 -24.02 14.25 6.13
CA TRP A 319 -24.14 15.08 7.33
C TRP A 319 -25.16 16.23 7.18
N LEU A 320 -25.23 16.85 5.99
CA LEU A 320 -26.18 17.94 5.72
C LEU A 320 -27.65 17.50 5.69
N GLN A 321 -27.93 16.20 5.48
CA GLN A 321 -29.30 15.67 5.54
C GLN A 321 -29.90 15.79 6.94
N VAL A 322 -29.06 15.72 7.97
CA VAL A 322 -29.48 15.83 9.38
C VAL A 322 -29.06 17.16 10.03
N ASN A 323 -28.14 17.91 9.42
CA ASN A 323 -27.68 19.22 9.88
C ASN A 323 -27.83 20.30 8.79
N PRO A 324 -29.03 20.89 8.60
CA PRO A 324 -29.27 21.89 7.57
C PRO A 324 -28.64 23.24 7.94
N VAL A 325 -27.37 23.44 7.57
CA VAL A 325 -26.59 24.63 7.91
C VAL A 325 -26.02 25.35 6.69
N SER A 326 -25.48 26.55 6.90
CA SER A 326 -24.76 27.29 5.85
C SER A 326 -23.40 26.65 5.53
N ALA A 327 -22.88 26.89 4.32
CA ALA A 327 -21.55 26.41 3.91
C ALA A 327 -20.44 26.83 4.90
N ASN A 328 -20.54 28.04 5.44
CA ASN A 328 -19.58 28.55 6.43
C ASN A 328 -19.60 27.77 7.75
N LYS A 329 -20.79 27.34 8.18
CA LYS A 329 -20.96 26.57 9.41
C LYS A 329 -20.53 25.11 9.19
N ALA A 330 -20.85 24.51 8.05
CA ALA A 330 -20.32 23.21 7.68
C ALA A 330 -18.78 23.21 7.60
N ALA A 331 -18.19 24.27 7.02
CA ALA A 331 -16.74 24.43 6.96
C ALA A 331 -16.11 24.59 8.35
N GLU A 332 -16.81 25.27 9.27
CA GLU A 332 -16.37 25.42 10.66
C GLU A 332 -16.31 24.08 11.38
N GLU A 333 -17.32 23.22 11.21
CA GLU A 333 -17.34 21.92 11.89
C GLU A 333 -16.29 20.96 11.33
N ILE A 334 -16.14 20.86 10.00
CA ILE A 334 -15.10 20.04 9.40
C ILE A 334 -13.70 20.54 9.81
N ALA A 335 -13.49 21.86 9.91
CA ALA A 335 -12.17 22.44 10.22
C ALA A 335 -11.60 22.00 11.57
N LYS A 336 -12.46 21.66 12.54
CA LYS A 336 -12.09 21.24 13.89
C LYS A 336 -11.68 19.78 13.99
N ASP A 337 -12.07 18.95 13.03
CA ASP A 337 -11.78 17.52 13.04
C ASP A 337 -10.52 17.21 12.22
N GLU A 338 -9.44 16.84 12.91
CA GLU A 338 -8.15 16.50 12.30
C GLU A 338 -8.23 15.31 11.34
N ARG A 339 -9.27 14.47 11.48
CA ARG A 339 -9.49 13.30 10.61
C ARG A 339 -9.89 13.67 9.19
N PHE A 340 -10.20 14.93 8.88
CA PHE A 340 -10.32 15.37 7.49
C PHE A 340 -9.00 15.88 6.89
N PHE A 341 -7.94 15.98 7.70
CA PHE A 341 -6.70 16.66 7.34
C PHE A 341 -5.45 15.78 7.50
N TYR A 342 -5.58 14.49 7.23
CA TYR A 342 -4.53 13.45 7.32
C TYR A 342 -3.45 13.47 6.21
N LEU A 343 -3.39 14.51 5.38
CA LEU A 343 -2.30 14.67 4.41
C LEU A 343 -1.31 15.69 4.95
N ASP A 344 -0.04 15.29 5.08
CA ASP A 344 1.11 15.96 5.73
C ASP A 344 1.38 17.43 5.39
N LYS A 345 0.60 18.04 4.50
CA LYS A 345 0.65 19.49 4.20
C LYS A 345 -0.44 20.30 4.93
N VAL A 346 -1.25 19.65 5.76
CA VAL A 346 -2.32 20.32 6.55
C VAL A 346 -2.16 20.07 8.06
N THR A 347 -1.14 19.32 8.44
CA THR A 347 -0.54 19.33 9.78
C THR A 347 0.09 20.70 10.00
N ARG A 348 -0.03 21.21 11.23
CA ARG A 348 0.12 22.63 11.60
C ARG A 348 1.24 23.37 10.86
N LYS A 349 0.95 24.57 10.35
CA LYS A 349 2.00 25.42 9.78
C LYS A 349 3.01 25.78 10.87
N VAL A 350 4.29 25.64 10.53
CA VAL A 350 5.40 26.14 11.34
C VAL A 350 5.89 27.43 10.70
N ALA A 351 5.88 28.51 11.47
CA ALA A 351 6.40 29.80 11.05
C ALA A 351 7.94 29.77 10.95
N LYS A 352 8.53 30.80 10.32
CA LYS A 352 9.98 30.86 10.07
C LYS A 352 10.84 30.89 11.35
N ASP A 353 10.22 31.26 12.46
CA ASP A 353 10.78 31.28 13.82
C ASP A 353 10.66 29.91 14.53
N GLY A 354 10.13 28.89 13.85
CA GLY A 354 9.94 27.55 14.41
C GLY A 354 8.68 27.40 15.26
N ILE A 355 7.86 28.46 15.40
CA ILE A 355 6.63 28.41 16.20
C ILE A 355 5.50 27.79 15.35
N ALA A 356 4.87 26.74 15.87
CA ALA A 356 3.70 26.13 15.25
C ALA A 356 2.46 27.01 15.45
N GLU A 357 1.59 27.07 14.44
CA GLU A 357 0.30 27.78 14.54
C GLU A 357 -0.55 27.21 15.69
N SER A 358 -1.30 28.10 16.33
CA SER A 358 -2.30 27.74 17.35
C SER A 358 -3.50 27.00 16.75
N ASP A 359 -4.28 26.35 17.60
CA ASP A 359 -5.48 25.60 17.18
C ASP A 359 -6.48 26.51 16.46
N ASP A 360 -6.71 27.71 16.99
CA ASP A 360 -7.63 28.69 16.40
C ASP A 360 -7.15 29.19 15.04
N GLU A 361 -5.85 29.45 14.88
CA GLU A 361 -5.26 29.83 13.59
C GLU A 361 -5.38 28.70 12.56
N CYS A 362 -5.13 27.46 12.99
CA CYS A 362 -5.27 26.26 12.18
C CYS A 362 -6.73 26.09 11.71
N HIS A 363 -7.69 26.15 12.64
CA HIS A 363 -9.11 26.02 12.35
C HIS A 363 -9.61 27.12 11.42
N ALA A 364 -9.26 28.38 11.66
CA ALA A 364 -9.64 29.50 10.80
C ALA A 364 -9.08 29.35 9.38
N ARG A 365 -7.82 28.91 9.26
CA ARG A 365 -7.19 28.64 7.96
C ARG A 365 -7.89 27.49 7.21
N ARG A 366 -8.17 26.38 7.89
CA ARG A 366 -8.89 25.22 7.34
C ARG A 366 -10.30 25.61 6.90
N GLN A 367 -11.04 26.34 7.74
CA GLN A 367 -12.38 26.84 7.43
C GLN A 367 -12.38 27.72 6.17
N LYS A 368 -11.41 28.64 6.06
CA LYS A 368 -11.25 29.50 4.86
C LYS A 368 -11.00 28.67 3.60
N GLN A 369 -10.15 27.64 3.69
CA GLN A 369 -9.88 26.73 2.58
C GLN A 369 -11.13 25.94 2.17
N LEU A 370 -11.84 25.36 3.13
CA LEU A 370 -13.08 24.60 2.90
C LEU A 370 -14.15 25.47 2.25
N ASN A 371 -14.39 26.68 2.77
CA ASN A 371 -15.35 27.63 2.19
C ASN A 371 -15.03 28.00 0.74
N SER A 372 -13.74 28.16 0.44
CA SER A 372 -13.27 28.42 -0.93
C SER A 372 -13.60 27.24 -1.85
N GLU A 373 -13.30 26.00 -1.42
CA GLU A 373 -13.62 24.80 -2.21
C GLU A 373 -15.13 24.59 -2.37
N PHE A 374 -15.93 24.72 -1.31
CA PHE A 374 -17.40 24.60 -1.41
C PHE A 374 -17.99 25.62 -2.39
N SER A 375 -17.44 26.83 -2.41
CA SER A 375 -17.84 27.86 -3.36
C SER A 375 -17.49 27.50 -4.80
N LYS A 376 -16.37 26.80 -5.03
CA LYS A 376 -16.00 26.31 -6.37
C LYS A 376 -16.90 25.16 -6.81
N TRP A 377 -17.19 24.21 -5.92
CA TRP A 377 -18.09 23.08 -6.20
C TRP A 377 -19.45 23.57 -6.68
N LYS A 378 -20.02 24.57 -5.98
CA LYS A 378 -21.33 25.13 -6.31
C LYS A 378 -21.38 25.88 -7.65
N LYS A 379 -20.26 26.47 -8.08
CA LYS A 379 -20.18 27.32 -9.28
C LYS A 379 -19.73 26.58 -10.53
N TYR A 380 -19.37 25.31 -10.39
CA TYR A 380 -18.77 24.55 -11.48
C TYR A 380 -19.85 23.98 -12.41
N GLU A 381 -19.73 24.23 -13.72
CA GLU A 381 -20.71 23.85 -14.75
C GLU A 381 -20.12 22.93 -15.84
N GLY A 382 -19.03 22.19 -15.53
CA GLY A 382 -18.38 21.33 -16.50
C GLY A 382 -19.09 20.01 -16.78
N GLN A 383 -18.54 19.23 -17.73
CA GLN A 383 -19.13 17.96 -18.16
C GLN A 383 -19.03 16.86 -17.11
N PHE A 384 -18.00 16.89 -16.25
CA PHE A 384 -17.88 16.05 -15.06
C PHE A 384 -18.27 16.83 -13.81
N ALA A 385 -18.05 16.31 -12.61
CA ALA A 385 -18.14 17.12 -11.39
C ALA A 385 -16.77 17.71 -11.03
N TYR A 386 -16.72 18.82 -10.28
CA TYR A 386 -15.52 19.63 -10.09
C TYR A 386 -14.28 18.83 -9.64
N ILE A 387 -14.45 17.90 -8.68
CA ILE A 387 -13.32 17.11 -8.16
C ILE A 387 -12.88 16.09 -9.20
N SER A 388 -13.85 15.40 -9.81
CA SER A 388 -13.63 14.38 -10.83
C SER A 388 -13.03 14.94 -12.12
N ASP A 389 -13.44 16.13 -12.56
CA ASP A 389 -12.89 16.78 -13.75
C ASP A 389 -11.39 17.08 -13.57
N SER A 390 -11.00 17.51 -12.37
CA SER A 390 -9.59 17.66 -12.00
C SER A 390 -8.82 16.34 -12.07
N LEU A 391 -9.45 15.22 -11.71
CA LEU A 391 -8.86 13.88 -11.77
C LEU A 391 -8.69 13.38 -13.22
N PHE A 392 -9.74 13.52 -14.03
CA PHE A 392 -9.77 13.02 -15.40
C PHE A 392 -8.96 13.90 -16.36
N SER A 393 -9.01 15.23 -16.21
CA SER A 393 -8.16 16.14 -16.98
C SER A 393 -6.68 15.88 -16.73
N LYS A 394 -6.30 15.56 -15.48
CA LYS A 394 -4.95 15.08 -15.16
C LYS A 394 -4.68 13.77 -15.90
N SER A 395 -5.46 12.73 -15.64
CA SER A 395 -5.25 11.39 -16.24
C SER A 395 -5.13 11.41 -17.79
N LYS A 396 -5.97 12.20 -18.47
CA LYS A 396 -5.93 12.38 -19.93
C LYS A 396 -4.63 13.01 -20.41
N ASN A 397 -4.19 14.10 -19.79
CA ASN A 397 -2.94 14.77 -20.13
C ASN A 397 -1.71 13.85 -19.93
N ALA A 398 -1.76 12.96 -18.95
CA ALA A 398 -0.72 11.95 -18.73
C ALA A 398 -0.69 10.90 -19.85
N TYR A 399 -1.85 10.36 -20.22
CA TYR A 399 -1.95 9.42 -21.35
C TYR A 399 -1.41 10.04 -22.64
N GLU A 400 -1.80 11.28 -22.95
CA GLU A 400 -1.31 11.97 -24.14
C GLU A 400 0.21 12.20 -24.09
N LYS A 401 0.78 12.50 -22.92
CA LYS A 401 2.24 12.65 -22.76
C LYS A 401 3.00 11.33 -22.84
N SER A 402 2.48 10.24 -22.29
CA SER A 402 3.11 8.92 -22.34
C SER A 402 3.10 8.32 -23.75
N GLN A 403 2.09 8.66 -24.56
CA GLN A 403 2.04 8.34 -25.99
C GLN A 403 3.02 9.16 -26.84
N GLN A 404 3.41 10.35 -26.38
CA GLN A 404 4.40 11.21 -27.07
C GLN A 404 5.86 10.89 -26.70
N SER A 405 6.08 10.10 -25.64
CA SER A 405 7.41 9.74 -25.12
C SER A 405 7.79 8.28 -25.39
N LYS A 406 6.93 7.54 -26.11
CA LYS A 406 7.25 6.30 -26.83
C LYS A 406 7.46 6.64 -28.30
#